data_AF-A0AAD5LM51-F1
#
_entry.id   AF-A0AAD5LM51-F1
#
_cell.length_a   1.000
_cell.length_b   1.000
_cell.length_c   1.000
_cell.angle_alpha   90.00
_cell.angle_beta   90.00
_cell.angle_gamma   90.00
#
_symmetry.space_group_name_H-M   'P 1'
#
loop_
_entity.id
_entity.type
_entity.pdbx_description
1 polymer ?
#
loop_
_entity_poly.entity_id
_entity_poly.type
_entity_poly.pdbx_seq_one_letter_code
_entity_poly.pdbx_strand_id
1 'polypeptide(L)'
;MTEVTIVYKRQELYVTTATVDSGDGRASLAVELLQCQLLSLVGLAPEEQVLVTLDGRIVDEASSLSVGHRPLRLFLFERAETSTPATVPDDWHEICTRCTFGTTPVVQPAFRRVGDSQSADFICRACAQTCAPDYELVDPLSWRASSAVRSRFISDIVVIAGGPDVVAPKGYERVEGDLNYGASGDYVHLFVKRDIFMKDLQEILGSRTDSQKPTSAALRYLENLVKTPTDPKFHKIKASNKYFVSNISDILGPDSTLKFMEWCGFVLEQTGDDEFYRFSYVTSGSATTSLEAMRRRFFLAAVSS
;
A
#
# COMPACT_ATOMS: atom_id res chain seq x y z
N MET A 1 9.53 -27.54 -2.50
CA MET A 1 9.85 -26.09 -2.47
C MET A 1 11.31 -25.92 -2.83
N THR A 2 11.64 -24.86 -3.55
CA THR A 2 13.00 -24.56 -4.00
C THR A 2 13.37 -23.12 -3.68
N GLU A 3 14.63 -22.89 -3.38
CA GLU A 3 15.21 -21.55 -3.30
C GLU A 3 15.60 -21.07 -4.70
N VAL A 4 15.23 -19.83 -5.00
CA VAL A 4 15.54 -19.13 -6.24
C VAL A 4 16.15 -17.78 -5.90
N THR A 5 17.31 -17.50 -6.48
CA THR A 5 17.93 -16.19 -6.42
C THR A 5 17.47 -15.37 -7.62
N ILE A 6 16.76 -14.28 -7.36
CA ILE A 6 16.31 -13.35 -8.40
C ILE A 6 17.23 -12.14 -8.39
N VAL A 7 17.86 -11.89 -9.52
CA VAL A 7 18.67 -10.70 -9.74
C VAL A 7 17.78 -9.67 -10.41
N TYR A 8 17.31 -8.68 -9.66
CA TYR A 8 16.48 -7.59 -10.17
C TYR A 8 17.11 -6.25 -9.80
N LYS A 9 17.27 -5.36 -10.78
CA LYS A 9 17.87 -4.02 -10.57
C LYS A 9 19.16 -4.09 -9.73
N ARG A 10 20.01 -5.09 -10.04
CA ARG A 10 21.31 -5.38 -9.37
C ARG A 10 21.21 -5.80 -7.89
N GLN A 11 20.02 -6.17 -7.42
CA GLN A 11 19.80 -6.73 -6.10
C GLN A 11 19.51 -8.22 -6.20
N GLU A 12 20.05 -9.00 -5.27
CA GLU A 12 19.70 -10.41 -5.11
C GLU A 12 18.55 -10.55 -4.12
N LEU A 13 17.45 -11.13 -4.61
CA LEU A 13 16.29 -11.47 -3.82
C LEU A 13 16.25 -12.98 -3.68
N TYR A 14 16.15 -13.45 -2.45
CA TYR A 14 16.10 -14.88 -2.13
C TYR A 14 14.63 -15.27 -1.94
N VAL A 15 14.10 -16.01 -2.91
CA VAL A 15 12.67 -16.36 -2.98
C VAL A 15 12.53 -17.87 -2.85
N THR A 16 11.66 -18.33 -1.94
CA THR A 16 11.29 -19.74 -1.87
C THR A 16 9.98 -19.95 -2.63
N THR A 17 9.97 -20.87 -3.59
CA THR A 17 8.78 -21.13 -4.42
C THR A 17 8.48 -22.61 -4.58
N ALA A 18 7.25 -22.95 -4.99
CA ALA A 18 6.81 -24.33 -5.16
C ALA A 18 7.33 -24.94 -6.47
N THR A 19 7.37 -26.28 -6.50
CA THR A 19 7.77 -27.05 -7.68
C THR A 19 6.65 -27.96 -8.11
N VAL A 20 6.52 -28.21 -9.42
CA VAL A 20 5.52 -29.11 -10.01
C VAL A 20 6.21 -30.40 -10.44
N ASP A 21 5.61 -31.56 -10.15
CA ASP A 21 6.16 -32.84 -10.60
C ASP A 21 5.79 -33.11 -12.06
N SER A 22 6.80 -33.26 -12.91
CA SER A 22 6.64 -33.43 -14.36
C SER A 22 6.26 -34.86 -14.80
N GLY A 23 5.92 -35.77 -13.88
CA GLY A 23 5.69 -37.20 -14.17
C GLY A 23 6.94 -38.04 -14.50
N ASP A 24 8.02 -37.42 -14.97
CA ASP A 24 9.37 -38.00 -15.19
C ASP A 24 10.22 -38.06 -13.89
N GLY A 25 9.61 -37.85 -12.72
CA GLY A 25 10.35 -37.79 -11.44
C GLY A 25 11.28 -36.58 -11.29
N ARG A 26 11.19 -35.59 -12.20
CA ARG A 26 11.89 -34.31 -12.13
C ARG A 26 10.94 -33.18 -11.76
N ALA A 27 11.29 -32.48 -10.68
CA ALA A 27 10.59 -31.30 -10.21
C ALA A 27 10.93 -30.08 -11.09
N SER A 28 9.91 -29.38 -11.57
CA SER A 28 10.03 -28.14 -12.35
C SER A 28 9.58 -26.93 -11.54
N LEU A 29 10.12 -25.76 -11.86
CA LEU A 29 9.73 -24.49 -11.25
C LEU A 29 8.31 -24.08 -11.66
N ALA A 30 7.45 -23.71 -10.70
CA ALA A 30 6.18 -23.06 -11.00
C ALA A 30 6.41 -21.57 -11.37
N VAL A 31 6.64 -21.27 -12.65
CA VAL A 31 6.99 -19.91 -13.14
C VAL A 31 5.92 -18.87 -12.79
N GLU A 32 4.64 -19.18 -13.01
CA GLU A 32 3.51 -18.29 -12.68
C GLU A 32 3.51 -17.91 -11.20
N LEU A 33 3.70 -18.89 -10.31
CA LEU A 33 3.76 -18.65 -8.87
C LEU A 33 4.93 -17.74 -8.49
N LEU A 34 6.10 -17.95 -9.09
CA LEU A 34 7.27 -17.10 -8.90
C LEU A 34 7.01 -15.66 -9.37
N GLN A 35 6.34 -15.46 -10.50
CA GLN A 35 6.01 -14.12 -11.01
C GLN A 35 5.04 -13.38 -10.08
N CYS A 36 4.05 -14.07 -9.50
CA CYS A 36 3.18 -13.49 -8.47
C CYS A 36 3.94 -13.09 -7.19
N GLN A 37 4.94 -13.89 -6.77
CA GLN A 37 5.80 -13.55 -5.65
C GLN A 37 6.67 -12.31 -5.95
N LEU A 38 7.17 -12.19 -7.17
CA LEU A 38 7.98 -11.06 -7.61
C LEU A 38 7.18 -9.75 -7.71
N LEU A 39 5.92 -9.81 -8.13
CA LEU A 39 5.02 -8.65 -8.04
C LEU A 39 4.96 -8.11 -6.61
N SER A 40 4.85 -8.99 -5.62
CA SER A 40 4.78 -8.59 -4.20
C SER A 40 6.10 -8.04 -3.66
N LEU A 41 7.25 -8.47 -4.20
CA LEU A 41 8.58 -8.08 -3.73
C LEU A 41 9.14 -6.84 -4.43
N VAL A 42 8.87 -6.68 -5.72
CA VAL A 42 9.49 -5.66 -6.57
C VAL A 42 8.49 -4.74 -7.27
N GLY A 43 7.18 -4.97 -7.08
CA GLY A 43 6.11 -4.13 -7.62
C GLY A 43 5.89 -4.25 -9.13
N LEU A 44 6.43 -5.29 -9.77
CA LEU A 44 6.40 -5.48 -11.23
C LEU A 44 5.28 -6.46 -11.63
N ALA A 45 4.35 -6.07 -12.49
CA ALA A 45 3.23 -6.93 -12.91
C ALA A 45 3.72 -8.13 -13.74
N PRO A 46 3.12 -9.33 -13.66
CA PRO A 46 3.60 -10.51 -14.39
C PRO A 46 3.85 -10.29 -15.90
N GLU A 47 3.01 -9.49 -16.55
CA GLU A 47 3.11 -9.12 -17.97
C GLU A 47 4.30 -8.21 -18.28
N GLU A 48 4.79 -7.46 -17.29
CA GLU A 48 5.96 -6.59 -17.33
C GLU A 48 7.25 -7.35 -16.98
N GLN A 49 7.15 -8.57 -16.46
CA GLN A 49 8.29 -9.37 -16.03
C GLN A 49 8.90 -10.15 -17.21
N VAL A 50 10.19 -9.90 -17.47
CA VAL A 50 11.01 -10.71 -18.37
C VAL A 50 12.04 -11.45 -17.52
N LEU A 51 11.80 -12.73 -17.27
CA LEU A 51 12.72 -13.60 -16.54
C LEU A 51 13.70 -14.23 -17.51
N VAL A 52 15.00 -14.20 -17.18
CA VAL A 52 16.08 -14.72 -18.02
C VAL A 52 17.00 -15.60 -17.19
N THR A 53 17.36 -16.77 -17.68
CA THR A 53 18.31 -17.67 -17.04
C THR A 53 19.76 -17.19 -17.20
N LEU A 54 20.70 -17.78 -16.46
CA LEU A 54 22.14 -17.48 -16.60
C LEU A 54 22.71 -17.71 -18.00
N ASP A 55 22.15 -18.64 -18.76
CA ASP A 55 22.51 -18.93 -20.14
C ASP A 55 21.74 -18.08 -21.17
N GLY A 56 20.96 -17.09 -20.72
CA GLY A 56 20.31 -16.11 -21.58
C GLY A 56 18.98 -16.56 -22.18
N ARG A 57 18.37 -17.64 -21.68
CA ARG A 57 17.05 -18.09 -22.15
C ARG A 57 15.97 -17.30 -21.43
N ILE A 58 15.01 -16.78 -22.19
CA ILE A 58 13.81 -16.16 -21.62
C ILE A 58 12.91 -17.27 -21.07
N VAL A 59 12.43 -17.06 -19.85
CA VAL A 59 11.54 -17.96 -19.13
C VAL A 59 10.12 -17.42 -19.28
N ASP A 60 9.26 -18.23 -19.87
CA ASP A 60 7.83 -17.99 -20.01
C ASP A 60 7.02 -19.07 -19.25
N GLU A 61 5.69 -18.98 -19.29
CA GLU A 61 4.79 -19.93 -18.63
C GLU A 61 4.93 -21.37 -19.15
N ALA A 62 5.39 -21.53 -20.40
CA ALA A 62 5.62 -22.84 -21.02
C ALA A 62 7.02 -23.41 -20.71
N SER A 63 7.90 -22.62 -20.08
CA SER A 63 9.29 -22.99 -19.82
C SER A 63 9.39 -23.95 -18.63
N SER A 64 9.86 -25.17 -18.90
CA SER A 64 10.17 -26.14 -17.85
C SER A 64 11.59 -25.97 -17.31
N LEU A 65 11.72 -25.30 -16.16
CA LEU A 65 13.01 -25.15 -15.48
C LEU A 65 13.20 -26.28 -14.46
N SER A 66 14.06 -27.25 -14.78
CA SER A 66 14.40 -28.33 -13.85
C SER A 66 15.14 -27.78 -12.63
N VAL A 67 14.62 -28.06 -11.45
CA VAL A 67 15.23 -27.66 -10.19
C VAL A 67 16.18 -28.75 -9.74
N GLY A 68 17.49 -28.52 -9.91
CA GLY A 68 18.55 -29.43 -9.46
C GLY A 68 19.02 -29.14 -8.02
N HIS A 69 20.12 -29.78 -7.59
CA HIS A 69 20.71 -29.57 -6.26
C HIS A 69 21.34 -28.18 -6.01
N ARG A 70 21.32 -27.27 -6.99
CA ARG A 70 21.86 -25.92 -6.88
C ARG A 70 20.73 -24.89 -6.92
N PRO A 71 20.83 -23.80 -6.12
CA PRO A 71 19.84 -22.72 -6.16
C PRO A 71 19.73 -22.18 -7.57
N LEU A 72 18.50 -22.06 -8.07
CA LEU A 72 18.23 -21.52 -9.39
C LEU A 72 18.44 -20.00 -9.37
N ARG A 73 19.17 -19.45 -10.34
CA ARG A 73 19.38 -18.00 -10.46
C ARG A 73 18.74 -17.47 -11.74
N LEU A 74 17.87 -16.47 -11.60
CA LEU A 74 17.19 -15.79 -12.71
C LEU A 74 17.43 -14.29 -12.66
N PHE A 75 17.44 -13.65 -13.81
CA PHE A 75 17.49 -12.20 -13.97
C PHE A 75 16.09 -11.70 -14.32
N LEU A 76 15.60 -10.72 -13.58
CA LEU A 76 14.32 -10.08 -13.86
C LEU A 76 14.56 -8.74 -14.58
N PHE A 77 13.88 -8.54 -15.70
CA PHE A 77 13.84 -7.29 -16.45
C PHE A 77 12.41 -6.80 -16.58
N GLU A 78 12.24 -5.49 -16.81
CA GLU A 78 10.97 -4.81 -16.99
C GLU A 78 10.71 -4.58 -18.48
N ARG A 79 9.51 -4.96 -18.95
CA ARG A 79 9.07 -4.79 -20.33
C ARG A 79 8.44 -3.39 -20.48
N ALA A 80 9.26 -2.39 -20.83
CA ALA A 80 8.77 -1.01 -20.96
C ALA A 80 7.89 -0.82 -22.22
N GLU A 81 6.63 -0.38 -22.04
CA GLU A 81 5.96 0.47 -23.04
C GLU A 81 6.28 1.94 -22.76
N THR A 82 6.61 2.65 -23.83
CA THR A 82 7.18 4.01 -23.91
C THR A 82 6.68 5.03 -22.87
N SER A 83 7.56 5.37 -21.91
CA SER A 83 7.81 6.73 -21.44
C SER A 83 9.27 6.82 -20.96
N THR A 84 9.87 7.99 -21.03
CA THR A 84 11.33 8.22 -20.92
C THR A 84 11.98 7.47 -19.73
N PRO A 85 13.11 6.77 -19.94
CA PRO A 85 13.76 5.98 -18.90
C PRO A 85 14.28 6.90 -17.79
N ALA A 86 13.92 6.58 -16.55
CA ALA A 86 14.51 7.22 -15.39
C ALA A 86 15.99 6.85 -15.27
N THR A 87 16.87 7.86 -15.18
CA THR A 87 18.32 7.70 -15.14
C THR A 87 18.83 7.67 -13.70
N VAL A 88 19.70 6.70 -13.40
CA VAL A 88 20.43 6.62 -12.12
C VAL A 88 21.78 7.32 -12.33
N PRO A 89 22.19 8.25 -11.44
CA PRO A 89 23.50 8.89 -11.54
C PRO A 89 24.66 7.89 -11.59
N ASP A 90 25.68 8.17 -12.41
CA ASP A 90 26.80 7.26 -12.67
C ASP A 90 27.63 6.94 -11.41
N ASP A 91 27.61 7.84 -10.42
CA ASP A 91 28.32 7.73 -9.14
C ASP A 91 27.49 7.04 -8.02
N TRP A 92 26.30 6.52 -8.34
CA TRP A 92 25.40 5.88 -7.37
C TRP A 92 26.08 4.82 -6.49
N HIS A 93 26.92 4.00 -7.11
CA HIS A 93 27.65 2.94 -6.41
C HIS A 93 28.79 3.48 -5.54
N GLU A 94 29.36 4.65 -5.82
CA GLU A 94 30.43 5.25 -5.01
C GLU A 94 29.88 6.04 -3.82
N ILE A 95 28.72 6.70 -4.01
CA ILE A 95 28.13 7.52 -2.95
C ILE A 95 27.31 6.66 -1.97
N CYS A 96 26.59 5.65 -2.45
CA CYS A 96 25.60 4.95 -1.63
C CYS A 96 26.04 3.60 -1.02
N THR A 97 27.25 3.14 -1.29
CA THR A 97 27.82 1.92 -0.68
C THR A 97 28.30 2.10 0.75
N ARG A 98 28.22 3.30 1.33
CA ARG A 98 28.70 3.57 2.69
C ARG A 98 27.87 2.93 3.81
N CYS A 99 26.69 2.38 3.50
CA CYS A 99 25.90 1.63 4.48
C CYS A 99 26.21 0.13 4.38
N THR A 100 27.21 -0.31 5.12
CA THR A 100 27.55 -1.73 5.26
C THR A 100 27.17 -2.24 6.65
N PHE A 101 26.82 -3.53 6.74
CA PHE A 101 26.80 -4.25 8.01
C PHE A 101 27.97 -5.24 7.96
N GLY A 102 29.09 -4.87 8.57
CA GLY A 102 30.37 -5.54 8.33
C GLY A 102 30.88 -5.28 6.90
N THR A 103 31.18 -6.34 6.15
CA THR A 103 31.60 -6.27 4.73
C THR A 103 30.44 -6.37 3.76
N THR A 104 29.22 -6.61 4.24
CA THR A 104 28.03 -6.80 3.40
C THR A 104 27.37 -5.45 3.12
N PRO A 105 27.25 -5.04 1.84
CA PRO A 105 26.51 -3.84 1.49
C PRO A 105 25.02 -4.05 1.78
N VAL A 106 24.41 -3.14 2.52
CA VAL A 106 22.98 -3.20 2.84
C VAL A 106 22.20 -2.45 1.76
N VAL A 107 21.24 -3.12 1.15
CA VAL A 107 20.33 -2.53 0.17
C VAL A 107 19.63 -1.32 0.79
N GLN A 108 19.86 -0.13 0.22
CA GLN A 108 19.20 1.11 0.64
C GLN A 108 17.98 1.39 -0.23
N PRO A 109 16.87 1.90 0.35
CA PRO A 109 15.76 2.43 -0.44
C PRO A 109 16.26 3.57 -1.35
N ALA A 110 15.91 3.50 -2.63
CA ALA A 110 16.06 4.62 -3.55
C ALA A 110 14.99 5.67 -3.26
N PHE A 111 15.17 6.93 -3.61
CA PHE A 111 14.22 8.02 -3.42
C PHE A 111 14.15 8.78 -4.74
N ARG A 112 12.97 9.27 -5.11
CA ARG A 112 12.82 10.08 -6.33
C ARG A 112 12.80 11.56 -5.96
N ARG A 113 13.58 12.39 -6.67
CA ARG A 113 13.45 13.86 -6.60
C ARG A 113 12.24 14.33 -7.40
N VAL A 114 11.42 15.22 -6.84
CA VAL A 114 10.31 15.88 -7.54
C VAL A 114 10.68 17.36 -7.74
N GLY A 115 10.77 17.80 -9.00
CA GLY A 115 11.20 19.13 -9.43
C GLY A 115 11.05 19.34 -10.95
N ASP A 116 11.24 20.59 -11.42
CA ASP A 116 10.70 21.16 -12.68
C ASP A 116 11.34 20.68 -14.01
N SER A 117 11.81 19.44 -14.07
CA SER A 117 12.32 18.85 -15.32
C SER A 117 11.90 17.39 -15.44
N GLN A 118 11.54 17.01 -16.66
CA GLN A 118 10.98 15.71 -17.08
C GLN A 118 11.90 14.48 -16.84
N SER A 119 12.97 14.61 -16.05
CA SER A 119 13.86 13.52 -15.64
C SER A 119 13.57 13.10 -14.20
N ALA A 120 13.09 11.87 -14.04
CA ALA A 120 12.90 11.26 -12.73
C ALA A 120 14.25 10.77 -12.19
N ASP A 121 15.05 11.66 -11.60
CA ASP A 121 16.35 11.29 -11.05
C ASP A 121 16.17 10.59 -9.68
N PHE A 122 16.74 9.39 -9.57
CA PHE A 122 16.76 8.63 -8.32
C PHE A 122 18.02 8.97 -7.50
N ILE A 123 17.84 9.15 -6.19
CA ILE A 123 18.92 9.33 -5.21
C ILE A 123 18.74 8.35 -4.06
N CYS A 124 19.81 7.98 -3.35
CA CYS A 124 19.64 7.10 -2.21
C CYS A 124 19.36 7.87 -0.90
N ARG A 125 18.93 7.17 0.16
CA ARG A 125 18.57 7.79 1.45
C ARG A 125 19.61 8.78 1.99
N ALA A 126 20.89 8.43 1.95
CA ALA A 126 21.98 9.28 2.44
C ALA A 126 22.13 10.57 1.60
N CYS A 127 22.07 10.45 0.27
CA CYS A 127 22.11 11.60 -0.65
C CYS A 127 20.87 12.49 -0.51
N ALA A 128 19.71 11.87 -0.28
CA ALA A 128 18.45 12.56 -0.03
C ALA A 128 18.52 13.44 1.22
N GLN A 129 19.10 12.92 2.30
CA GLN A 129 19.22 13.64 3.57
C GLN A 129 20.32 14.71 3.58
N THR A 130 21.35 14.58 2.74
CA THR A 130 22.56 15.43 2.82
C THR A 130 22.69 16.42 1.67
N CYS A 131 22.29 16.04 0.46
CA CYS A 131 22.59 16.77 -0.78
C CYS A 131 21.36 17.32 -1.49
N ALA A 132 20.15 17.02 -1.01
CA ALA A 132 18.89 17.46 -1.62
C ALA A 132 17.88 18.01 -0.57
N PRO A 133 18.29 18.90 0.34
CA PRO A 133 17.41 19.38 1.42
C PRO A 133 16.19 20.18 0.91
N ASP A 134 16.28 20.77 -0.29
CA ASP A 134 15.25 21.64 -0.88
C ASP A 134 14.32 20.93 -1.88
N TYR A 135 14.49 19.61 -2.10
CA TYR A 135 13.67 18.84 -3.03
C TYR A 135 12.60 18.03 -2.28
N GLU A 136 11.40 17.93 -2.85
CA GLU A 136 10.41 16.95 -2.38
C GLU A 136 10.86 15.54 -2.78
N LEU A 137 10.89 14.64 -1.82
CA LEU A 137 11.42 13.28 -1.95
C LEU A 137 10.31 12.25 -1.79
N VAL A 138 10.19 11.36 -2.77
CA VAL A 138 9.22 10.25 -2.72
C VAL A 138 9.93 8.95 -2.37
N ASP A 139 9.52 8.32 -1.25
CA ASP A 139 9.98 6.99 -0.84
C ASP A 139 9.26 5.92 -1.69
N PRO A 140 9.94 4.95 -2.31
CA PRO A 140 9.33 3.85 -3.06
C PRO A 140 8.51 2.91 -2.17
N LEU A 141 8.74 2.93 -0.85
CA LEU A 141 7.87 2.30 0.14
C LEU A 141 6.72 3.22 0.59
N SER A 142 6.79 4.52 0.30
CA SER A 142 5.61 5.39 0.37
C SER A 142 4.72 5.08 -0.83
N TRP A 143 3.81 4.15 -0.58
CA TRP A 143 2.89 3.57 -1.56
C TRP A 143 1.99 4.63 -2.20
N ARG A 144 2.42 5.19 -3.34
CA ARG A 144 1.52 5.85 -4.28
C ARG A 144 0.93 4.81 -5.24
N ALA A 145 0.10 3.88 -4.73
CA ALA A 145 -0.64 2.98 -5.63
C ALA A 145 -1.31 3.78 -6.74
N SER A 146 -1.20 3.30 -7.97
CA SER A 146 -2.00 3.82 -9.07
C SER A 146 -3.48 3.81 -8.66
N SER A 147 -4.25 4.78 -9.13
CA SER A 147 -5.70 4.85 -8.89
C SER A 147 -6.42 3.52 -9.20
N ALA A 148 -5.87 2.70 -10.11
CA ALA A 148 -6.37 1.37 -10.47
C ALA A 148 -6.13 0.28 -9.41
N VAL A 149 -5.02 0.33 -8.67
CA VAL A 149 -4.78 -0.59 -7.54
C VAL A 149 -5.56 -0.13 -6.32
N ARG A 150 -5.68 1.20 -6.12
CA ARG A 150 -6.48 1.79 -5.03
C ARG A 150 -7.98 1.48 -5.16
N SER A 151 -8.53 1.46 -6.38
CA SER A 151 -9.95 1.16 -6.63
C SER A 151 -10.32 -0.32 -6.43
N ARG A 152 -9.33 -1.21 -6.25
CA ARG A 152 -9.53 -2.64 -6.00
C ARG A 152 -9.49 -3.03 -4.53
N PHE A 153 -9.22 -2.10 -3.62
CA PHE A 153 -9.04 -2.41 -2.21
C PHE A 153 -10.37 -2.80 -1.54
N ILE A 154 -10.44 -4.02 -1.04
CA ILE A 154 -11.58 -4.50 -0.25
C ILE A 154 -11.46 -3.93 1.16
N SER A 155 -12.44 -3.12 1.52
CA SER A 155 -12.50 -2.39 2.77
C SER A 155 -13.33 -3.05 3.85
N ASP A 156 -14.32 -3.82 3.43
CA ASP A 156 -15.21 -4.49 4.34
C ASP A 156 -15.75 -5.75 3.68
N ILE A 157 -16.11 -6.73 4.50
CA ILE A 157 -16.63 -8.02 4.05
C ILE A 157 -17.83 -8.35 4.91
N VAL A 158 -18.94 -8.68 4.24
CA VAL A 158 -20.17 -9.16 4.87
C VAL A 158 -20.52 -10.50 4.27
N VAL A 159 -20.86 -11.45 5.14
CA VAL A 159 -21.32 -12.78 4.76
C VAL A 159 -22.78 -12.91 5.16
N ILE A 160 -23.63 -13.31 4.22
CA ILE A 160 -25.07 -13.47 4.45
C ILE A 160 -25.49 -14.86 3.97
N ALA A 161 -26.10 -15.63 4.86
CA ALA A 161 -26.76 -16.88 4.51
C ALA A 161 -28.22 -16.61 4.10
N GLY A 162 -28.71 -17.23 3.02
CA GLY A 162 -30.09 -17.08 2.58
C GLY A 162 -30.38 -17.73 1.22
N GLY A 163 -31.46 -17.25 0.56
CA GLY A 163 -31.82 -17.68 -0.78
C GLY A 163 -30.98 -17.01 -1.88
N PRO A 164 -31.07 -17.48 -3.15
CA PRO A 164 -30.22 -17.00 -4.24
C PRO A 164 -30.38 -15.49 -4.56
N ASP A 165 -31.50 -14.89 -4.16
CA ASP A 165 -31.88 -13.50 -4.44
C ASP A 165 -31.55 -12.52 -3.30
N VAL A 166 -30.63 -12.88 -2.39
CA VAL A 166 -30.20 -11.97 -1.32
C VAL A 166 -29.62 -10.68 -1.93
N VAL A 167 -30.22 -9.56 -1.51
CA VAL A 167 -29.85 -8.22 -1.96
C VAL A 167 -28.58 -7.76 -1.23
N ALA A 168 -27.64 -7.19 -1.99
CA ALA A 168 -26.42 -6.62 -1.44
C ALA A 168 -26.73 -5.47 -0.46
N PRO A 169 -26.10 -5.44 0.72
CA PRO A 169 -26.14 -4.26 1.58
C PRO A 169 -25.66 -3.01 0.85
N LYS A 170 -26.17 -1.83 1.23
CA LYS A 170 -25.82 -0.57 0.56
C LYS A 170 -24.30 -0.35 0.52
N GLY A 171 -23.77 -0.18 -0.69
CA GLY A 171 -22.34 0.07 -0.92
C GLY A 171 -21.48 -1.19 -0.98
N TYR A 172 -22.07 -2.38 -0.89
CA TYR A 172 -21.39 -3.65 -1.11
C TYR A 172 -21.72 -4.20 -2.49
N GLU A 173 -20.78 -4.92 -3.06
CA GLU A 173 -20.97 -5.71 -4.28
C GLU A 173 -20.88 -7.20 -3.96
N ARG A 174 -21.68 -7.99 -4.66
CA ARG A 174 -21.70 -9.45 -4.50
C ARG A 174 -20.50 -10.05 -5.23
N VAL A 175 -19.73 -10.88 -4.54
CA VAL A 175 -18.76 -11.76 -5.18
C VAL A 175 -19.53 -12.97 -5.72
N GLU A 176 -19.32 -13.30 -6.99
CA GLU A 176 -20.00 -14.44 -7.61
C GLU A 176 -19.57 -15.76 -6.94
N GLY A 177 -20.55 -16.67 -6.80
CA GLY A 177 -20.37 -17.96 -6.16
C GLY A 177 -21.18 -18.12 -4.88
N ASP A 178 -21.33 -19.38 -4.48
CA ASP A 178 -21.87 -19.80 -3.19
C ASP A 178 -20.71 -20.35 -2.36
N LEU A 179 -20.43 -19.72 -1.21
CA LEU A 179 -19.39 -20.21 -0.31
C LEU A 179 -19.74 -21.57 0.30
N ASN A 180 -21.01 -21.97 0.22
CA ASN A 180 -21.52 -23.25 0.71
C ASN A 180 -21.72 -24.27 -0.42
N TYR A 181 -21.21 -24.01 -1.64
CA TYR A 181 -21.39 -24.89 -2.79
C TYR A 181 -20.88 -26.31 -2.50
N GLY A 182 -21.75 -27.30 -2.65
CA GLY A 182 -21.45 -28.71 -2.39
C GLY A 182 -21.70 -29.18 -0.96
N ALA A 183 -22.07 -28.28 -0.05
CA ALA A 183 -22.61 -28.62 1.25
C ALA A 183 -24.15 -28.54 1.23
N SER A 184 -24.82 -29.34 2.07
CA SER A 184 -26.26 -29.24 2.25
C SER A 184 -26.56 -28.08 3.21
N GLY A 185 -27.28 -27.06 2.75
CA GLY A 185 -27.65 -25.89 3.56
C GLY A 185 -28.08 -24.70 2.70
N ASP A 186 -28.34 -23.55 3.35
CA ASP A 186 -28.64 -22.30 2.65
C ASP A 186 -27.43 -21.81 1.84
N TYR A 187 -27.69 -20.98 0.81
CA TYR A 187 -26.63 -20.31 0.07
C TYR A 187 -25.91 -19.33 0.99
N VAL A 188 -24.58 -19.31 0.92
CA VAL A 188 -23.76 -18.35 1.66
C VAL A 188 -23.13 -17.39 0.66
N HIS A 189 -23.58 -16.15 0.72
CA HIS A 189 -23.15 -15.08 -0.18
C HIS A 189 -22.06 -14.23 0.46
N LEU A 190 -21.01 -13.97 -0.31
CA LEU A 190 -19.94 -13.04 0.04
C LEU A 190 -20.22 -11.67 -0.60
N PHE A 191 -20.28 -10.65 0.23
CA PHE A 191 -20.38 -9.26 -0.20
C PHE A 191 -19.12 -8.53 0.22
N VAL A 192 -18.49 -7.84 -0.72
CA VAL A 192 -17.32 -7.01 -0.46
C VAL A 192 -17.69 -5.55 -0.64
N LYS A 193 -17.20 -4.70 0.24
CA LYS A 193 -17.16 -3.27 0.00
C LYS A 193 -15.79 -2.99 -0.58
N ARG A 194 -15.73 -2.32 -1.72
CA ARG A 194 -14.48 -1.77 -2.26
C ARG A 194 -14.50 -0.28 -2.02
N ASP A 195 -13.58 0.19 -1.18
CA ASP A 195 -13.61 1.58 -0.76
C ASP A 195 -13.04 2.47 -1.86
N ILE A 196 -13.91 3.34 -2.37
CA ILE A 196 -13.55 4.62 -3.01
C ILE A 196 -12.96 5.63 -1.99
N PHE A 197 -12.53 5.18 -0.80
CA PHE A 197 -12.05 6.05 0.29
C PHE A 197 -11.02 7.07 -0.15
N MET A 198 -10.13 6.71 -1.06
CA MET A 198 -9.13 7.60 -1.60
C MET A 198 -9.73 8.66 -2.54
N LYS A 199 -10.75 8.30 -3.32
CA LYS A 199 -11.45 9.22 -4.23
C LYS A 199 -12.27 10.24 -3.43
N ASP A 200 -12.99 9.77 -2.40
CA ASP A 200 -13.76 10.65 -1.52
C ASP A 200 -12.83 11.62 -0.78
N LEU A 201 -11.69 11.13 -0.28
CA LEU A 201 -10.69 11.97 0.38
C LEU A 201 -10.07 13.00 -0.59
N GLN A 202 -9.77 12.60 -1.82
CA GLN A 202 -9.28 13.50 -2.87
C GLN A 202 -10.33 14.56 -3.23
N GLU A 203 -11.62 14.22 -3.25
CA GLU A 203 -12.71 15.16 -3.49
C GLU A 203 -12.87 16.15 -2.31
N ILE A 204 -12.78 15.65 -1.07
CA ILE A 204 -12.88 16.46 0.15
C ILE A 204 -11.73 17.46 0.27
N LEU A 205 -10.50 16.99 0.02
CA LEU A 205 -9.30 17.83 0.07
C LEU A 205 -9.16 18.73 -1.18
N GLY A 206 -9.78 18.32 -2.29
CA GLY A 206 -9.66 18.97 -3.59
C GLY A 206 -8.23 18.98 -4.14
N SER A 207 -7.99 19.79 -5.17
CA SER A 207 -6.63 20.05 -5.69
C SER A 207 -5.85 21.06 -4.84
N ARG A 208 -6.16 21.20 -3.55
CA ARG A 208 -5.58 22.24 -2.68
C ARG A 208 -4.14 21.88 -2.34
N THR A 209 -3.22 22.80 -2.67
CA THR A 209 -1.80 22.74 -2.30
C THR A 209 -1.57 22.65 -0.79
N ASP A 210 -2.55 23.09 0.01
CA ASP A 210 -2.41 23.26 1.46
C ASP A 210 -2.99 22.08 2.27
N SER A 211 -3.36 20.98 1.59
CA SER A 211 -3.94 19.78 2.21
C SER A 211 -2.97 19.05 3.17
N GLN A 212 -1.68 19.38 3.12
CA GLN A 212 -0.65 18.77 3.96
C GLN A 212 -0.86 19.05 5.46
N LYS A 213 -1.28 20.27 5.83
CA LYS A 213 -1.54 20.65 7.23
C LYS A 213 -2.73 19.90 7.84
N PRO A 214 -3.91 19.86 7.19
CA PRO A 214 -5.04 19.06 7.69
C PRO A 214 -4.71 17.58 7.82
N THR A 215 -4.02 17.04 6.82
CA THR A 215 -3.59 15.64 6.77
C THR A 215 -2.64 15.31 7.93
N SER A 216 -1.62 16.14 8.16
CA SER A 216 -0.66 15.97 9.26
C SER A 216 -1.31 16.07 10.64
N ALA A 217 -2.24 17.02 10.82
CA ALA A 217 -2.96 17.18 12.07
C ALA A 217 -3.87 15.99 12.37
N ALA A 218 -4.62 15.51 11.37
CA ALA A 218 -5.47 14.32 11.49
C ALA A 218 -4.65 13.04 11.75
N LEU A 219 -3.51 12.86 11.05
CA LEU A 219 -2.58 11.76 11.33
C LEU A 219 -2.13 11.73 12.79
N ARG A 220 -1.83 12.90 13.36
CA ARG A 220 -1.45 13.01 14.77
C ARG A 220 -2.57 12.56 15.72
N TYR A 221 -3.82 12.92 15.45
CA TYR A 221 -4.96 12.46 16.25
C TYR A 221 -5.15 10.95 16.17
N LEU A 222 -5.09 10.39 14.95
CA LEU A 222 -5.22 8.96 14.72
C LEU A 222 -4.05 8.17 15.35
N GLU A 223 -2.83 8.70 15.30
CA GLU A 223 -1.67 8.06 15.92
C GLU A 223 -1.79 7.97 17.45
N ASN A 224 -2.35 9.00 18.10
CA ASN A 224 -2.64 8.95 19.54
C ASN A 224 -3.69 7.89 19.87
N LEU A 225 -4.72 7.73 19.02
CA LEU A 225 -5.73 6.67 19.18
C LEU A 225 -5.12 5.27 19.02
N VAL A 226 -4.21 5.08 18.06
CA VAL A 226 -3.52 3.80 17.86
C VAL A 226 -2.61 3.46 19.05
N LYS A 227 -1.83 4.43 19.54
CA LYS A 227 -0.87 4.20 20.63
C LYS A 227 -1.55 3.98 21.98
N THR A 228 -2.67 4.67 22.20
CA THR A 228 -3.34 4.75 23.51
C THR A 228 -4.86 4.69 23.34
N PRO A 229 -5.41 3.56 22.85
CA PRO A 229 -6.82 3.46 22.47
C PRO A 229 -7.79 3.53 23.66
N THR A 230 -7.32 3.33 24.88
CA THR A 230 -8.14 3.39 26.10
C THR A 230 -8.16 4.76 26.77
N ASP A 231 -7.31 5.69 26.36
CA ASP A 231 -7.23 7.01 27.01
C ASP A 231 -8.30 7.96 26.46
N PRO A 232 -9.31 8.33 27.28
CA PRO A 232 -10.47 9.10 26.82
C PRO A 232 -10.12 10.50 26.35
N LYS A 233 -8.94 11.04 26.68
CA LYS A 233 -8.52 12.36 26.21
C LYS A 233 -8.29 12.39 24.70
N PHE A 234 -8.00 11.25 24.08
CA PHE A 234 -7.76 11.14 22.64
C PHE A 234 -9.02 10.78 21.85
N HIS A 235 -10.11 10.44 22.53
CA HIS A 235 -11.38 10.05 21.91
C HIS A 235 -12.19 11.23 21.39
N LYS A 236 -11.83 12.46 21.77
CA LYS A 236 -12.55 13.67 21.35
C LYS A 236 -11.60 14.84 21.09
N ILE A 237 -11.95 15.66 20.11
CA ILE A 237 -11.23 16.87 19.73
C ILE A 237 -12.21 18.03 19.84
N LYS A 238 -11.88 19.06 20.61
CA LYS A 238 -12.73 20.25 20.70
C LYS A 238 -12.65 21.04 19.39
N ALA A 239 -13.77 21.36 18.76
CA ALA A 239 -13.82 22.08 17.47
C ALA A 239 -13.20 23.48 17.57
N SER A 240 -13.31 24.14 18.74
CA SER A 240 -12.67 25.43 19.03
C SER A 240 -11.20 25.34 19.48
N ASN A 241 -10.59 24.15 19.48
CA ASN A 241 -9.19 24.00 19.83
C ASN A 241 -8.31 24.77 18.84
N LYS A 242 -7.45 25.66 19.33
CA LYS A 242 -6.59 26.50 18.48
C LYS A 242 -5.76 25.70 17.47
N TYR A 243 -5.26 24.53 17.85
CA TYR A 243 -4.49 23.66 16.97
C TYR A 243 -5.38 23.04 15.89
N PHE A 244 -6.58 22.55 16.25
CA PHE A 244 -7.55 22.05 15.28
C PHE A 244 -7.99 23.13 14.28
N VAL A 245 -8.37 24.31 14.78
CA VAL A 245 -8.87 25.42 13.97
C VAL A 245 -7.82 25.85 12.94
N SER A 246 -6.59 26.13 13.39
CA SER A 246 -5.52 26.64 12.52
C SER A 246 -4.92 25.61 11.56
N ASN A 247 -5.08 24.31 11.81
CA ASN A 247 -4.48 23.26 10.97
C ASN A 247 -5.51 22.47 10.15
N ILE A 248 -6.80 22.53 10.47
CA ILE A 248 -7.85 21.80 9.75
C ILE A 248 -8.97 22.77 9.36
N SER A 249 -9.65 23.35 10.35
CA SER A 249 -10.92 24.07 10.13
C SER A 249 -10.80 25.27 9.18
N ASP A 250 -9.84 26.15 9.46
CA ASP A 250 -9.66 27.39 8.68
C ASP A 250 -9.17 27.10 7.26
N ILE A 251 -8.48 25.98 7.05
CA ILE A 251 -7.88 25.60 5.77
C ILE A 251 -8.92 24.93 4.87
N LEU A 252 -9.71 24.01 5.43
CA LEU A 252 -10.69 23.26 4.65
C LEU A 252 -12.00 24.04 4.48
N GLY A 253 -12.36 24.87 5.45
CA GLY A 253 -13.69 25.47 5.55
C GLY A 253 -14.69 24.50 6.22
N PRO A 254 -15.86 24.99 6.66
CA PRO A 254 -16.77 24.24 7.53
C PRO A 254 -17.26 22.92 6.90
N ASP A 255 -17.76 22.95 5.66
CA ASP A 255 -18.33 21.77 5.00
C ASP A 255 -17.28 20.68 4.73
N SER A 256 -16.10 21.08 4.22
CA SER A 256 -15.01 20.14 3.97
C SER A 256 -14.40 19.63 5.27
N THR A 257 -14.37 20.45 6.34
CA THR A 257 -13.89 20.02 7.67
C THR A 257 -14.78 18.91 8.23
N LEU A 258 -16.09 19.09 8.17
CA LEU A 258 -17.03 18.06 8.63
C LEU A 258 -16.81 16.75 7.87
N LYS A 259 -16.85 16.79 6.53
CA LYS A 259 -16.63 15.60 5.69
C LYS A 259 -15.27 14.95 5.92
N PHE A 260 -14.22 15.76 6.08
CA PHE A 260 -12.86 15.27 6.33
C PHE A 260 -12.75 14.58 7.68
N MET A 261 -13.36 15.14 8.73
CA MET A 261 -13.33 14.54 10.07
C MET A 261 -14.19 13.26 10.13
N GLU A 262 -15.34 13.24 9.47
CA GLU A 262 -16.16 12.03 9.25
C GLU A 262 -15.36 10.96 8.50
N TRP A 263 -14.64 11.36 7.45
CA TRP A 263 -13.71 10.49 6.75
C TRP A 263 -12.56 10.02 7.64
N CYS A 264 -12.13 10.79 8.63
CA CYS A 264 -11.15 10.33 9.62
C CYS A 264 -11.77 9.42 10.70
N GLY A 265 -13.08 9.18 10.68
CA GLY A 265 -13.79 8.35 11.66
C GLY A 265 -14.28 9.11 12.89
N PHE A 266 -14.32 10.44 12.83
CA PHE A 266 -14.87 11.29 13.87
C PHE A 266 -16.25 11.80 13.51
N VAL A 267 -17.15 11.87 14.48
CA VAL A 267 -18.50 12.44 14.33
C VAL A 267 -18.58 13.71 15.16
N LEU A 268 -19.20 14.75 14.60
CA LEU A 268 -19.47 15.99 15.31
C LEU A 268 -20.56 15.76 16.36
N GLU A 269 -20.29 16.17 17.59
CA GLU A 269 -21.16 16.05 18.74
C GLU A 269 -21.19 17.39 19.48
N GLN A 270 -22.39 17.85 19.81
CA GLN A 270 -22.59 19.01 20.70
C GLN A 270 -22.67 18.54 22.15
N THR A 271 -21.88 19.16 23.02
CA THR A 271 -21.92 18.95 24.47
C THR A 271 -22.07 20.30 25.15
N GLY A 272 -23.32 20.70 25.43
CA GLY A 272 -23.62 22.05 25.90
C GLY A 272 -23.39 23.07 24.77
N ASP A 273 -22.66 24.14 25.08
CA ASP A 273 -22.30 25.20 24.11
C ASP A 273 -21.03 24.86 23.32
N ASP A 274 -20.40 23.73 23.60
CA ASP A 274 -19.14 23.31 22.97
C ASP A 274 -19.37 22.20 21.94
N GLU A 275 -18.66 22.29 20.82
CA GLU A 275 -18.64 21.28 19.77
C GLU A 275 -17.37 20.41 19.85
N PHE A 276 -17.55 19.10 19.69
CA PHE A 276 -16.49 18.11 19.72
C PHE A 276 -16.58 17.14 18.55
N TYR A 277 -15.43 16.80 17.96
CA TYR A 277 -15.30 15.64 17.07
C TYR A 277 -14.93 14.42 17.90
N ARG A 278 -15.87 13.48 18.08
CA ARG A 278 -15.66 12.23 18.82
C ARG A 278 -15.36 11.08 17.87
N PHE A 279 -14.38 10.25 18.18
CA PHE A 279 -14.08 9.05 17.38
C PHE A 279 -15.18 7.98 17.56
N SER A 280 -15.78 7.53 16.47
CA SER A 280 -17.04 6.77 16.50
C SER A 280 -16.93 5.34 17.03
N TYR A 281 -15.71 4.77 17.04
CA TYR A 281 -15.50 3.35 17.33
C TYR A 281 -15.12 3.05 18.79
N VAL A 282 -15.07 4.09 19.63
CA VAL A 282 -14.68 3.99 21.04
C VAL A 282 -15.59 3.05 21.84
N THR A 283 -16.88 3.05 21.55
CA THR A 283 -17.86 2.20 22.24
C THR A 283 -17.78 0.72 21.84
N SER A 284 -17.09 0.41 20.73
CA SER A 284 -16.91 -0.96 20.24
C SER A 284 -15.72 -1.68 20.89
N GLY A 285 -15.03 -1.04 21.84
CA GLY A 285 -13.88 -1.58 22.55
C GLY A 285 -12.53 -1.11 22.00
N SER A 286 -11.47 -1.30 22.79
CA SER A 286 -10.14 -0.76 22.52
C SER A 286 -9.49 -1.37 21.27
N ALA A 287 -9.69 -2.66 21.02
CA ALA A 287 -9.18 -3.36 19.84
C ALA A 287 -9.75 -2.77 18.54
N THR A 288 -11.08 -2.60 18.48
CA THR A 288 -11.78 -2.00 17.33
C THR A 288 -11.41 -0.53 17.15
N THR A 289 -11.28 0.21 18.25
CA THR A 289 -10.82 1.62 18.23
C THR A 289 -9.43 1.74 17.60
N SER A 290 -8.48 0.91 18.06
CA SER A 290 -7.11 0.93 17.54
C SER A 290 -7.05 0.46 16.09
N LEU A 291 -7.81 -0.58 15.73
CA LEU A 291 -7.83 -1.12 14.37
C LEU A 291 -8.36 -0.08 13.38
N GLU A 292 -9.48 0.59 13.70
CA GLU A 292 -10.04 1.59 12.80
C GLU A 292 -9.20 2.86 12.73
N ALA A 293 -8.62 3.29 13.85
CA ALA A 293 -7.67 4.41 13.84
C ALA A 293 -6.43 4.07 12.97
N MET A 294 -5.93 2.84 13.06
CA MET A 294 -4.79 2.36 12.26
C MET A 294 -5.13 2.31 10.78
N ARG A 295 -6.32 1.82 10.44
CA ARG A 295 -6.82 1.77 9.07
C ARG A 295 -6.93 3.16 8.45
N ARG A 296 -7.60 4.11 9.11
CA ARG A 296 -7.71 5.50 8.62
C ARG A 296 -6.35 6.18 8.52
N ARG A 297 -5.48 5.96 9.51
CA ARG A 297 -4.10 6.48 9.50
C ARG A 297 -3.33 5.97 8.29
N PHE A 298 -3.44 4.68 7.97
CA PHE A 298 -2.76 4.08 6.83
C PHE A 298 -3.16 4.76 5.51
N PHE A 299 -4.47 4.93 5.27
CA PHE A 299 -4.95 5.60 4.06
C PHE A 299 -4.58 7.07 3.99
N LEU A 300 -4.71 7.78 5.11
CA LEU A 300 -4.40 9.21 5.17
C LEU A 300 -2.90 9.47 4.95
N ALA A 301 -2.03 8.59 5.46
CA ALA A 301 -0.59 8.67 5.24
C ALA A 301 -0.23 8.49 3.76
N ALA A 302 -0.93 7.63 3.04
CA ALA A 302 -0.74 7.41 1.60
C ALA A 302 -1.18 8.59 0.71
N VAL A 303 -1.90 9.57 1.27
CA VAL A 303 -2.28 10.83 0.59
C VAL A 303 -1.32 11.96 0.95
N SER A 304 -0.71 11.89 2.14
CA SER A 304 0.28 12.86 2.61
C SER A 304 1.66 12.71 1.95
N SER A 305 1.92 11.54 1.36
CA SER A 305 3.19 11.15 0.72
C SER A 305 3.14 11.28 -0.78
#